data_AF-A0A7K8P054-F1
#
_entry.id   AF-A0A7K8P054-F1
#
_cell.length_a   1.000
_cell.length_b   1.000
_cell.length_c   1.000
_cell.angle_alpha   90.00
_cell.angle_beta   90.00
_cell.angle_gamma   90.00
#
_symmetry.space_group_name_H-M   'P 1'
#
loop_
_entity.id
_entity.type
_entity.pdbx_description
1 polymer ?
#
loop_
_entity_poly.entity_id
_entity_poly.type
_entity_poly.pdbx_seq_one_letter_code
_entity_poly.pdbx_strand_id
1 'polypeptide(L)'
;ALPSAKMGCFTFIKVMMILFNLAIFLGGGTLLGVGIWVTVDGQSFLKVFGALSSSVLQVVNVSYFLIVIGAILLVIGFLGCYGAQKESKCLLMMFFSVVLIIFIAEVAAAVVALVYTGLAETLLTTVVTPLLREKYGADKSFTNIWDITMKEIHCCGLNNYTDFTDSPFYQKNETYPQFCLVGGSLLLAHPHLCGCLLQGCFSRILKEIKTNAGVVGGVAAGIAALEIASMSVSMYLYCRLDQK
;
A
#
# COMPACT_ATOMS: atom_id res chain seq x y z
N ALA A 1 37.83 -9.74 -30.49
CA ALA A 1 37.05 -10.96 -30.20
C ALA A 1 36.78 -11.03 -28.70
N LEU A 2 35.54 -10.85 -28.26
CA LEU A 2 35.17 -10.97 -26.85
C LEU A 2 34.97 -12.47 -26.53
N PRO A 3 35.50 -13.00 -25.41
CA PRO A 3 35.41 -14.43 -25.10
C PRO A 3 33.95 -14.89 -24.98
N SER A 4 33.63 -16.04 -25.58
CA SER A 4 32.28 -16.63 -25.71
C SER A 4 31.46 -16.65 -24.40
N ALA A 5 32.13 -16.83 -23.25
CA ALA A 5 31.51 -16.78 -21.93
C ALA A 5 30.90 -15.41 -21.55
N LYS A 6 31.48 -14.28 -22.01
CA LYS A 6 30.96 -12.93 -21.73
C LYS A 6 29.67 -12.63 -22.50
N MET A 7 29.50 -13.23 -23.68
CA MET A 7 28.29 -13.09 -24.51
C MET A 7 27.10 -13.87 -23.91
N GLY A 8 27.36 -15.04 -23.33
CA GLY A 8 26.35 -15.85 -22.64
C GLY A 8 25.80 -15.18 -21.37
N CYS A 9 26.67 -14.62 -20.53
CA CYS A 9 26.28 -13.93 -19.30
C CYS A 9 25.41 -12.69 -19.56
N PHE A 10 25.79 -11.85 -20.53
CA PHE A 10 24.99 -10.68 -20.93
C PHE A 10 23.59 -11.09 -21.42
N THR A 11 23.51 -12.13 -22.25
CA THR A 11 22.24 -12.63 -22.78
C THR A 11 21.37 -13.21 -21.66
N PHE A 12 21.96 -13.97 -20.73
CA PHE A 12 21.25 -14.54 -19.58
C PHE A 12 20.65 -13.43 -18.69
N ILE A 13 21.45 -12.45 -18.29
CA ILE A 13 21.00 -11.32 -17.46
C ILE A 13 19.87 -10.54 -18.16
N LYS A 14 20.03 -10.27 -19.46
CA LYS A 14 19.01 -9.60 -20.28
C LYS A 14 17.69 -10.38 -20.29
N VAL A 15 17.74 -11.69 -20.53
CA VAL A 15 16.54 -12.54 -20.56
C VAL A 15 15.88 -12.60 -19.19
N MET A 16 16.64 -12.76 -18.11
CA MET A 16 16.10 -12.74 -16.75
C MET A 16 15.42 -11.40 -16.41
N MET A 17 16.02 -10.28 -16.78
CA MET A 17 15.41 -8.95 -16.61
C MET A 17 14.09 -8.83 -17.37
N ILE A 18 14.03 -9.30 -18.62
CA ILE A 18 12.80 -9.28 -19.41
C ILE A 18 11.73 -10.16 -18.76
N LEU A 19 12.06 -11.38 -18.35
CA LEU A 19 11.10 -12.30 -17.73
C LEU A 19 10.52 -11.74 -16.42
N PHE A 20 11.37 -11.18 -15.55
CA PHE A 20 10.94 -10.61 -14.29
C PHE A 20 10.06 -9.37 -14.49
N ASN A 21 10.47 -8.45 -15.36
CA ASN A 21 9.67 -7.27 -15.66
C ASN A 21 8.38 -7.61 -16.41
N LEU A 22 8.34 -8.72 -17.17
CA LEU A 22 7.14 -9.19 -17.84
C LEU A 22 6.14 -9.73 -16.82
N ALA A 23 6.62 -10.47 -15.81
CA ALA A 23 5.79 -10.89 -14.70
C ALA A 23 5.21 -9.69 -13.94
N ILE A 24 6.01 -8.65 -13.69
CA ILE A 24 5.53 -7.40 -13.08
C ILE A 24 4.51 -6.71 -13.97
N PHE A 25 4.75 -6.62 -15.29
CA PHE A 25 3.83 -6.01 -16.24
C PHE A 25 2.47 -6.73 -16.26
N LEU A 26 2.49 -8.06 -16.36
CA LEU A 26 1.28 -8.88 -16.35
C LEU A 26 0.56 -8.78 -15.00
N GLY A 27 1.31 -8.86 -13.90
CA GLY A 27 0.78 -8.66 -12.54
C GLY A 27 0.11 -7.29 -12.40
N GLY A 28 0.79 -6.21 -12.80
CA GLY A 28 0.24 -4.85 -12.82
C GLY A 28 -1.03 -4.74 -13.66
N GLY A 29 -1.04 -5.35 -14.86
CA GLY A 29 -2.23 -5.44 -15.71
C GLY A 29 -3.38 -6.18 -15.06
N THR A 30 -3.13 -7.29 -14.36
CA THR A 30 -4.17 -8.01 -13.61
C THR A 30 -4.71 -7.19 -12.44
N LEU A 31 -3.85 -6.54 -11.66
CA LEU A 31 -4.26 -5.69 -10.54
C LEU A 31 -5.08 -4.49 -11.02
N LEU A 32 -4.64 -3.84 -12.11
CA LEU A 32 -5.36 -2.75 -12.73
C LEU A 32 -6.72 -3.20 -13.26
N GLY A 33 -6.76 -4.33 -13.98
CA GLY A 33 -7.99 -4.89 -14.54
C GLY A 33 -9.00 -5.29 -13.45
N VAL A 34 -8.53 -5.95 -12.38
CA VAL A 34 -9.36 -6.28 -11.20
C VAL A 34 -9.83 -5.00 -10.52
N GLY A 35 -8.96 -4.01 -10.34
CA GLY A 35 -9.32 -2.72 -9.78
C GLY A 35 -10.43 -2.03 -10.57
N ILE A 36 -10.31 -1.94 -11.90
CA ILE A 36 -11.33 -1.34 -12.77
C ILE A 36 -12.62 -2.16 -12.76
N TRP A 37 -12.53 -3.50 -12.84
CA TRP A 37 -13.72 -4.35 -12.75
C TRP A 37 -14.49 -4.06 -11.47
N VAL A 38 -13.79 -4.08 -10.34
CA VAL A 38 -14.39 -3.89 -9.04
C VAL A 38 -14.97 -2.48 -8.87
N THR A 39 -14.34 -1.43 -9.41
CA THR A 39 -14.91 -0.07 -9.37
C THR A 39 -16.17 0.08 -10.24
N VAL A 40 -16.19 -0.54 -11.41
CA VAL A 40 -17.30 -0.40 -12.38
C VAL A 40 -18.47 -1.34 -12.06
N ASP A 41 -18.19 -2.58 -11.69
CA ASP A 41 -19.20 -3.62 -11.42
C ASP A 41 -18.80 -4.56 -10.28
N GLY A 42 -18.66 -3.98 -9.08
CA GLY A 42 -18.37 -4.73 -7.85
C GLY A 42 -19.42 -5.78 -7.50
N GLN A 43 -20.68 -5.62 -7.93
CA GLN A 43 -21.76 -6.59 -7.68
C GLN A 43 -21.54 -7.90 -8.45
N SER A 44 -21.17 -7.83 -9.73
CA SER A 44 -20.83 -9.02 -10.51
C SER A 44 -19.53 -9.66 -10.03
N PHE A 45 -18.53 -8.88 -9.63
CA PHE A 45 -17.32 -9.41 -9.02
C PHE A 45 -17.64 -10.29 -7.80
N LEU A 46 -18.49 -9.81 -6.90
CA LEU A 46 -18.91 -10.59 -5.73
C LEU A 46 -19.76 -11.81 -6.06
N LYS A 47 -20.57 -11.78 -7.11
CA LYS A 47 -21.32 -12.98 -7.53
C LYS A 47 -20.40 -14.09 -8.02
N VAL A 48 -19.29 -13.73 -8.67
CA VAL A 48 -18.30 -14.69 -9.20
C VAL A 48 -17.39 -15.23 -8.09
N PHE A 49 -16.94 -14.36 -7.19
CA PHE A 49 -16.00 -14.72 -6.10
C PHE A 49 -16.68 -14.89 -4.73
N GLY A 50 -17.99 -15.18 -4.73
CA GLY A 50 -18.95 -15.07 -3.61
C GLY A 50 -18.69 -15.87 -2.31
N ALA A 51 -17.47 -16.33 -2.07
CA ALA A 51 -17.05 -17.00 -0.85
C ALA A 51 -16.07 -16.19 0.04
N LEU A 52 -15.56 -15.04 -0.40
CA LEU A 52 -14.44 -14.38 0.32
C LEU A 52 -14.74 -13.09 1.12
N SER A 53 -15.92 -12.47 1.10
CA SER A 53 -16.22 -11.38 2.07
C SER A 53 -17.67 -10.87 2.07
N SER A 54 -18.09 -10.49 3.27
CA SER A 54 -19.23 -9.66 3.61
C SER A 54 -19.14 -8.27 2.98
N SER A 55 -20.17 -7.85 2.24
CA SER A 55 -20.44 -6.49 1.71
C SER A 55 -19.68 -6.04 0.44
N VAL A 56 -20.45 -5.71 -0.61
CA VAL A 56 -19.99 -5.25 -1.95
C VAL A 56 -19.15 -3.99 -1.87
N LEU A 57 -19.48 -3.13 -0.92
CA LEU A 57 -18.80 -1.86 -0.71
C LEU A 57 -17.35 -2.03 -0.22
N GLN A 58 -17.02 -3.17 0.40
CA GLN A 58 -15.68 -3.53 0.87
C GLN A 58 -14.68 -3.70 -0.28
N VAL A 59 -15.13 -4.14 -1.44
CA VAL A 59 -14.26 -4.44 -2.58
C VAL A 59 -13.99 -3.18 -3.42
N VAL A 60 -15.01 -2.33 -3.59
CA VAL A 60 -15.03 -1.12 -4.47
C VAL A 60 -14.05 -0.01 -4.06
N ASN A 61 -13.46 -0.09 -2.87
CA ASN A 61 -12.58 0.94 -2.34
C ASN A 61 -11.10 0.57 -2.30
N VAL A 62 -10.81 -0.70 -1.98
CA VAL A 62 -9.46 -1.27 -2.16
C VAL A 62 -9.07 -1.22 -3.64
N SER A 63 -10.05 -1.25 -4.55
CA SER A 63 -9.82 -1.19 -5.98
C SER A 63 -9.17 0.10 -6.47
N TYR A 64 -9.40 1.26 -5.84
CA TYR A 64 -8.67 2.48 -6.24
C TYR A 64 -7.17 2.36 -5.95
N PHE A 65 -6.79 1.76 -4.83
CA PHE A 65 -5.39 1.43 -4.54
C PHE A 65 -4.85 0.39 -5.53
N LEU A 66 -5.64 -0.64 -5.87
CA LEU A 66 -5.26 -1.63 -6.89
C LEU A 66 -5.07 -1.00 -8.28
N ILE A 67 -5.89 -0.01 -8.64
CA ILE A 67 -5.75 0.74 -9.89
C ILE A 67 -4.44 1.53 -9.89
N VAL A 68 -4.16 2.30 -8.84
CA VAL A 68 -2.95 3.13 -8.75
C VAL A 68 -1.70 2.26 -8.74
N ILE A 69 -1.63 1.26 -7.86
CA ILE A 69 -0.48 0.35 -7.76
C ILE A 69 -0.33 -0.46 -9.05
N GLY A 70 -1.43 -0.98 -9.60
CA GLY A 70 -1.43 -1.74 -10.85
C GLY A 70 -0.92 -0.92 -12.03
N ALA A 71 -1.34 0.34 -12.15
CA ALA A 71 -0.85 1.25 -13.18
C ALA A 71 0.65 1.54 -13.06
N ILE A 72 1.15 1.79 -11.84
CA ILE A 72 2.58 2.01 -11.57
C ILE A 72 3.39 0.77 -11.98
N LEU A 73 2.97 -0.43 -11.53
CA LEU A 73 3.63 -1.69 -11.87
C LEU A 73 3.62 -1.96 -13.38
N LEU A 74 2.51 -1.66 -14.06
CA LEU A 74 2.39 -1.81 -15.51
C LEU A 74 3.40 -0.91 -16.24
N VAL A 75 3.52 0.37 -15.84
CA VAL A 75 4.49 1.30 -16.44
C VAL A 75 5.92 0.84 -16.19
N ILE A 76 6.27 0.48 -14.94
CA ILE A 76 7.62 0.02 -14.59
C ILE A 76 7.97 -1.27 -15.36
N GLY A 77 7.06 -2.25 -15.38
CA GLY A 77 7.25 -3.50 -16.10
C GLY A 77 7.40 -3.29 -17.61
N PHE A 78 6.65 -2.35 -18.20
CA PHE A 78 6.80 -1.97 -19.60
C PHE A 78 8.17 -1.36 -19.89
N LEU A 79 8.60 -0.38 -19.08
CA LEU A 79 9.90 0.27 -19.24
C LEU A 79 11.05 -0.73 -19.10
N GLY A 80 10.99 -1.64 -18.12
CA GLY A 80 11.99 -2.67 -17.89
C GLY A 80 12.06 -3.69 -19.04
N CYS A 81 10.91 -4.22 -19.48
CA CYS A 81 10.85 -5.17 -20.59
C CYS A 81 11.31 -4.54 -21.91
N TYR A 82 10.69 -3.42 -22.28
CA TYR A 82 10.89 -2.80 -23.58
C TYR A 82 12.28 -2.15 -23.66
N GLY A 83 12.78 -1.58 -22.56
CA GLY A 83 14.13 -1.06 -22.45
C GLY A 83 15.20 -2.13 -22.65
N ALA A 84 15.05 -3.29 -22.00
CA ALA A 84 15.94 -4.43 -22.19
C ALA A 84 15.82 -5.01 -23.61
N GLN A 85 14.60 -5.22 -24.12
CA GLN A 85 14.38 -5.82 -25.44
C GLN A 85 14.94 -4.95 -26.59
N LYS A 86 14.62 -3.65 -26.56
CA LYS A 86 15.05 -2.69 -27.60
C LYS A 86 16.49 -2.21 -27.42
N GLU A 87 17.17 -2.63 -26.36
CA GLU A 87 18.52 -2.16 -26.05
C GLU A 87 18.59 -0.61 -26.02
N SER A 88 17.53 0.03 -25.53
CA SER A 88 17.40 1.47 -25.51
C SER A 88 17.92 2.05 -24.20
N LYS A 89 19.05 2.75 -24.28
CA LYS A 89 19.66 3.45 -23.14
C LYS A 89 18.70 4.39 -22.42
N CYS A 90 17.87 5.13 -23.17
CA CYS A 90 16.90 6.06 -22.61
C CYS A 90 15.84 5.35 -21.76
N LEU A 91 15.24 4.27 -22.28
CA LEU A 91 14.22 3.50 -21.55
C LEU A 91 14.80 2.85 -20.29
N LEU A 92 16.03 2.36 -20.38
CA LEU A 92 16.75 1.71 -19.28
C LEU A 92 17.10 2.70 -18.16
N MET A 93 17.51 3.93 -18.53
CA MET A 93 17.71 5.03 -17.58
C MET A 93 16.40 5.49 -16.95
N MET A 94 15.30 5.59 -17.72
CA MET A 94 13.99 5.92 -17.14
C MET A 94 13.53 4.85 -16.14
N PHE A 95 13.69 3.56 -16.47
CA PHE A 95 13.42 2.46 -15.54
C PHE A 95 14.26 2.61 -14.26
N PHE A 96 15.57 2.83 -14.39
CA PHE A 96 16.46 3.04 -13.24
C PHE A 96 16.02 4.24 -12.39
N SER A 97 15.72 5.39 -13.00
CA SER A 97 15.31 6.60 -12.29
C SER A 97 14.00 6.42 -11.54
N VAL A 98 13.00 5.75 -12.14
CA VAL A 98 11.72 5.49 -11.46
C VAL A 98 11.93 4.58 -10.26
N VAL A 99 12.67 3.48 -10.41
CA VAL A 99 12.95 2.56 -9.29
C VAL A 99 13.77 3.24 -8.20
N LEU A 100 14.74 4.11 -8.56
CA LEU A 100 15.51 4.88 -7.59
C LEU A 100 14.63 5.83 -6.77
N ILE A 101 13.66 6.51 -7.42
CA ILE A 101 12.72 7.40 -6.71
C ILE A 101 11.86 6.60 -5.73
N ILE A 102 11.39 5.42 -6.13
CA ILE A 102 10.61 4.54 -5.24
C ILE A 102 11.47 4.10 -4.05
N PHE A 103 12.69 3.63 -4.29
CA PHE A 103 13.63 3.24 -3.22
C PHE A 103 13.88 4.38 -2.22
N ILE A 104 14.11 5.60 -2.71
CA ILE A 104 14.29 6.78 -1.83
C ILE A 104 13.01 7.06 -1.03
N ALA A 105 11.84 6.98 -1.65
CA ALA A 105 10.57 7.17 -0.98
C ALA A 105 10.31 6.10 0.10
N GLU A 106 10.65 4.84 -0.17
CA GLU A 106 10.56 3.73 0.78
C GLU A 106 11.47 3.95 1.99
N VAL A 107 12.74 4.31 1.76
CA VAL A 107 13.69 4.61 2.84
C VAL A 107 13.22 5.81 3.66
N ALA A 108 12.75 6.88 3.02
CA ALA A 108 12.22 8.05 3.72
C ALA A 108 10.98 7.71 4.56
N ALA A 109 10.04 6.94 4.00
CA ALA A 109 8.86 6.48 4.72
C ALA A 109 9.24 5.60 5.92
N ALA A 110 10.19 4.67 5.76
CA ALA A 110 10.68 3.82 6.82
C ALA A 110 11.33 4.63 7.96
N VAL A 111 12.16 5.62 7.62
CA VAL A 111 12.77 6.52 8.61
C VAL A 111 11.72 7.32 9.36
N VAL A 112 10.74 7.91 8.66
CA VAL A 112 9.65 8.67 9.30
C VAL A 112 8.82 7.76 10.21
N ALA A 113 8.46 6.56 9.75
CA ALA A 113 7.62 5.63 10.51
C ALA A 113 8.32 5.05 11.75
N LEU A 114 9.62 4.74 11.68
CA LEU A 114 10.34 4.04 12.75
C LEU A 114 11.08 4.97 13.70
N VAL A 115 11.67 6.05 13.19
CA VAL A 115 12.49 6.98 13.98
C VAL A 115 11.66 8.17 14.46
N TYR A 116 10.84 8.74 13.58
CA TYR A 116 10.07 9.94 13.86
C TYR A 116 8.58 9.64 14.09
N THR A 117 8.27 8.71 15.01
CA THR A 117 6.89 8.27 15.26
C THR A 117 5.94 9.44 15.59
N GLY A 118 6.41 10.45 16.33
CA GLY A 118 5.61 11.66 16.62
C GLY A 118 5.35 12.54 15.39
N LEU A 119 6.30 12.60 14.45
CA LEU A 119 6.08 13.28 13.17
C LEU A 119 5.08 12.50 12.31
N ALA A 120 5.22 11.17 12.24
CA ALA A 120 4.28 10.30 11.55
C ALA A 120 2.85 10.46 12.10
N GLU A 121 2.71 10.50 13.42
CA GLU A 121 1.43 10.75 14.11
C GLU A 121 0.85 12.11 13.72
N THR A 122 1.68 13.16 13.73
CA THR A 122 1.25 14.53 13.40
C THR A 122 0.79 14.63 11.95
N LEU A 123 1.55 14.07 11.01
CA LEU A 123 1.22 14.08 9.59
C LEU A 123 -0.08 13.32 9.33
N LEU A 124 -0.21 12.11 9.88
CA LEU A 124 -1.44 11.31 9.75
C LEU A 124 -2.63 12.01 10.41
N THR A 125 -2.45 12.59 11.59
CA THR A 125 -3.51 13.34 12.28
C THR A 125 -3.99 14.51 11.44
N THR A 126 -3.07 15.24 10.80
CA THR A 126 -3.38 16.39 9.94
C THR A 126 -4.14 15.99 8.68
N VAL A 127 -3.86 14.81 8.12
CA VAL A 127 -4.47 14.34 6.86
C VAL A 127 -5.76 13.56 7.11
N VAL A 128 -5.76 12.65 8.06
CA VAL A 128 -6.82 11.65 8.25
C VAL A 128 -7.94 12.14 9.14
N THR A 129 -7.65 12.84 10.24
CA THR A 129 -8.69 13.37 11.14
C THR A 129 -9.71 14.28 10.42
N PRO A 130 -9.31 15.23 9.55
CA PRO A 130 -10.30 16.02 8.81
C PRO A 130 -11.09 15.16 7.82
N LEU A 131 -10.48 14.14 7.20
CA LEU A 131 -11.20 13.21 6.33
C LEU A 131 -12.22 12.38 7.13
N LEU A 132 -11.88 11.95 8.36
CA LEU A 132 -12.83 11.30 9.27
C LEU A 132 -14.02 12.21 9.58
N ARG A 133 -13.77 13.48 9.89
CA ARG A 133 -14.85 14.45 10.17
C ARG A 133 -15.67 14.82 8.94
N GLU A 134 -15.09 14.82 7.74
CA GLU A 134 -15.81 15.23 6.53
C GLU A 134 -16.55 14.05 5.87
N LYS A 135 -15.91 12.87 5.82
CA LYS A 135 -16.37 11.74 4.99
C LYS A 135 -17.01 10.62 5.78
N TYR A 136 -16.68 10.43 7.06
CA TYR A 136 -17.20 9.29 7.82
C TYR A 136 -18.72 9.42 8.10
N GLY A 137 -19.51 8.45 7.65
CA GLY A 137 -20.97 8.47 7.65
C GLY A 137 -21.63 9.06 6.40
N ALA A 138 -20.93 9.92 5.64
CA ALA A 138 -21.43 10.47 4.38
C ALA A 138 -20.97 9.65 3.17
N ASP A 139 -19.67 9.38 3.11
CA ASP A 139 -19.07 8.51 2.12
C ASP A 139 -19.04 7.09 2.68
N LYS A 140 -19.97 6.25 2.19
CA LYS A 140 -20.11 4.87 2.66
C LYS A 140 -18.82 4.07 2.46
N SER A 141 -18.11 4.38 1.38
CA SER A 141 -16.90 3.73 0.91
C SER A 141 -15.72 4.01 1.86
N PHE A 142 -15.53 5.28 2.22
CA PHE A 142 -14.57 5.69 3.25
C PHE A 142 -14.92 5.17 4.64
N THR A 143 -16.21 5.23 5.02
CA THR A 143 -16.73 4.72 6.30
C THR A 143 -16.39 3.24 6.48
N ASN A 144 -16.60 2.44 5.44
CA ASN A 144 -16.37 1.00 5.49
C ASN A 144 -14.89 0.62 5.61
N ILE A 145 -13.96 1.34 4.96
CA ILE A 145 -12.51 1.13 5.16
C ILE A 145 -12.16 1.31 6.63
N TRP A 146 -12.67 2.37 7.24
CA TRP A 146 -12.41 2.67 8.65
C TRP A 146 -13.05 1.64 9.58
N ASP A 147 -14.27 1.19 9.29
CA ASP A 147 -14.93 0.13 10.07
C ASP A 147 -14.13 -1.18 10.07
N ILE A 148 -13.62 -1.59 8.91
CA ILE A 148 -12.75 -2.78 8.79
C ILE A 148 -11.45 -2.55 9.55
N THR A 149 -10.85 -1.37 9.41
CA THR A 149 -9.59 -1.04 10.08
C THR A 149 -9.76 -1.13 11.59
N MET A 150 -10.81 -0.51 12.13
CA MET A 150 -11.15 -0.56 13.56
C MET A 150 -11.46 -1.99 14.04
N LYS A 151 -12.13 -2.79 13.20
CA LYS A 151 -12.46 -4.19 13.49
C LYS A 151 -11.22 -5.08 13.53
N GLU A 152 -10.39 -5.08 12.49
CA GLU A 152 -9.25 -5.99 12.33
C GLU A 152 -8.09 -5.62 13.26
N ILE A 153 -7.89 -4.33 13.52
CA ILE A 153 -6.82 -3.83 14.39
C ILE A 153 -7.30 -3.72 15.86
N HIS A 154 -8.60 -3.87 16.11
CA HIS A 154 -9.22 -3.72 17.43
C HIS A 154 -8.90 -2.38 18.09
N CYS A 155 -9.20 -1.30 17.37
CA CYS A 155 -8.91 0.08 17.75
C CYS A 155 -10.08 1.00 17.41
N CYS A 156 -10.03 2.27 17.85
CA CYS A 156 -11.05 3.26 17.55
C CYS A 156 -10.47 4.62 17.18
N GLY A 157 -10.95 5.17 16.06
CA GLY A 157 -10.44 6.42 15.50
C GLY A 157 -8.99 6.30 15.05
N LEU A 158 -8.40 7.41 14.59
CA LEU A 158 -6.97 7.42 14.34
C LEU A 158 -6.22 7.48 15.68
N ASN A 159 -6.59 8.46 16.49
CA ASN A 159 -6.02 8.76 17.80
C ASN A 159 -6.98 8.34 18.91
N ASN A 160 -8.27 8.65 18.76
CA ASN A 160 -9.32 8.25 19.71
C ASN A 160 -10.73 8.44 19.10
N TYR A 161 -11.77 8.05 19.84
CA TYR A 161 -13.17 8.18 19.41
C TYR A 161 -13.59 9.62 19.05
N THR A 162 -12.95 10.64 19.64
CA THR A 162 -13.23 12.06 19.38
C THR A 162 -12.94 12.49 17.93
N ASP A 163 -12.20 11.69 17.18
CA ASP A 163 -11.96 11.94 15.76
C ASP A 163 -13.26 11.94 14.94
N PHE A 164 -14.33 11.31 15.46
CA PHE A 164 -15.64 11.24 14.82
C PHE A 164 -16.66 12.27 15.32
N THR A 165 -16.37 13.10 16.33
CA THR A 165 -17.36 13.96 16.99
C THR A 165 -18.07 14.92 16.02
N ASP A 166 -17.39 15.40 14.98
CA ASP A 166 -17.98 16.31 13.98
C ASP A 166 -18.44 15.58 12.71
N SER A 167 -18.34 14.25 12.67
CA SER A 167 -18.62 13.48 11.46
C SER A 167 -20.11 13.42 11.13
N PRO A 168 -20.47 13.33 9.82
CA PRO A 168 -21.84 13.06 9.39
C PRO A 168 -22.49 11.86 10.10
N PHE A 169 -21.72 10.85 10.47
CA PHE A 169 -22.21 9.71 11.27
C PHE A 169 -22.70 10.15 12.65
N TYR A 170 -21.86 10.88 13.40
CA TYR A 170 -22.20 11.33 14.75
C TYR A 170 -23.38 12.30 14.73
N GLN A 171 -23.41 13.24 13.78
CA GLN A 171 -24.51 14.19 13.63
C GLN A 171 -25.86 13.50 13.36
N LYS A 172 -25.84 12.36 12.67
CA LYS A 172 -27.06 11.62 12.32
C LYS A 172 -27.52 10.67 13.42
N ASN A 173 -26.59 10.00 14.08
CA ASN A 173 -26.88 8.90 15.01
C ASN A 173 -26.72 9.29 16.48
N GLU A 174 -26.20 10.48 16.77
CA GLU A 174 -25.86 11.01 18.10
C GLU A 174 -24.99 10.05 18.93
N THR A 175 -24.26 9.17 18.25
CA THR A 175 -23.48 8.07 18.83
C THR A 175 -22.22 7.81 18.01
N TYR A 176 -21.22 7.21 18.65
CA TYR A 176 -19.97 6.81 17.99
C TYR A 176 -20.09 5.44 17.33
N PRO A 177 -19.20 5.11 16.38
CA PRO A 177 -19.19 3.79 15.73
C PRO A 177 -19.19 2.65 16.74
N GLN A 178 -19.86 1.54 16.43
CA GLN A 178 -19.98 0.40 17.36
C GLN A 178 -18.61 -0.13 17.81
N PHE A 179 -17.60 -0.09 16.93
CA PHE A 179 -16.22 -0.50 17.25
C PHE A 179 -15.56 0.36 18.34
N CYS A 180 -16.07 1.56 18.56
CA CYS A 180 -15.64 2.48 19.62
C CYS A 180 -16.44 2.34 20.92
N LEU A 181 -17.54 1.58 20.91
CA LEU A 181 -18.42 1.39 22.06
C LEU A 181 -18.07 0.10 22.79
N VAL A 182 -17.69 0.17 24.07
CA VAL A 182 -17.46 -1.01 24.91
C VAL A 182 -18.71 -1.27 25.75
N GLY A 183 -19.41 -2.38 25.52
CA GLY A 183 -20.55 -2.80 26.34
C GLY A 183 -21.87 -2.06 26.11
N GLY A 184 -22.07 -1.41 24.96
CA GLY A 184 -23.35 -0.81 24.58
C GLY A 184 -23.68 0.53 25.26
N SER A 185 -22.72 1.18 25.92
CA SER A 185 -22.88 2.54 26.44
C SER A 185 -21.58 3.32 26.35
N LEU A 186 -21.68 4.61 25.98
CA LEU A 186 -20.60 5.57 26.15
C LEU A 186 -20.36 5.75 27.66
N LEU A 187 -19.10 5.72 28.10
CA LEU A 187 -18.73 5.97 29.49
C LEU A 187 -19.14 7.39 29.93
N LEU A 188 -20.33 7.53 30.53
CA LEU A 188 -20.68 8.64 31.42
C LEU A 188 -20.94 8.20 32.86
N ALA A 189 -20.35 7.08 33.32
CA ALA A 189 -20.44 6.71 34.73
C ALA A 189 -19.25 5.85 35.18
N HIS A 190 -18.46 6.37 36.13
CA HIS A 190 -17.40 5.71 36.94
C HIS A 190 -15.94 5.85 36.46
N PRO A 191 -15.15 6.76 37.08
CA PRO A 191 -13.72 6.96 36.78
C PRO A 191 -12.78 5.86 37.32
N HIS A 192 -13.29 4.88 38.07
CA HIS A 192 -12.45 3.97 38.87
C HIS A 192 -12.52 2.49 38.46
N LEU A 193 -13.18 2.14 37.36
CA LEU A 193 -13.34 0.73 36.95
C LEU A 193 -13.25 0.46 35.43
N CYS A 194 -12.34 1.12 34.70
CA CYS A 194 -12.07 0.72 33.32
C CYS A 194 -10.60 0.88 32.93
N GLY A 195 -9.87 -0.23 32.89
CA GLY A 195 -8.51 -0.32 32.32
C GLY A 195 -8.47 -0.41 30.79
N CYS A 196 -9.49 0.06 30.06
CA CYS A 196 -9.55 -0.02 28.59
C CYS A 196 -10.17 1.24 27.98
N LEU A 197 -9.45 2.36 28.03
CA LEU A 197 -9.61 3.41 27.02
C LEU A 197 -9.18 2.77 25.68
N LEU A 198 -10.11 2.55 24.75
CA LEU A 198 -9.78 1.88 23.50
C LEU A 198 -8.74 2.73 22.74
N GLN A 199 -7.57 2.15 22.51
CA GLN A 199 -6.43 2.86 21.96
C GLN A 199 -6.67 3.24 20.49
N GLY A 200 -6.18 4.42 20.08
CA GLY A 200 -6.22 4.85 18.68
C GLY A 200 -5.52 3.88 17.73
N CYS A 201 -6.04 3.76 16.51
CA CYS A 201 -5.51 2.84 15.52
C CYS A 201 -4.04 3.11 15.18
N PHE A 202 -3.58 4.36 15.17
CA PHE A 202 -2.17 4.67 14.91
C PHE A 202 -1.25 3.97 15.91
N SER A 203 -1.54 4.13 17.20
CA SER A 203 -0.74 3.56 18.28
C SER A 203 -0.81 2.03 18.31
N ARG A 204 -1.99 1.46 17.98
CA ARG A 204 -2.16 0.01 17.90
C ARG A 204 -1.41 -0.59 16.70
N ILE A 205 -1.48 0.03 15.52
CA ILE A 205 -0.71 -0.38 14.34
C ILE A 205 0.79 -0.34 14.62
N LEU A 206 1.30 0.73 15.24
CA LEU A 206 2.72 0.80 15.62
C LEU A 206 3.12 -0.32 16.60
N LYS A 207 2.23 -0.67 17.54
CA LYS A 207 2.47 -1.79 18.45
C LYS A 207 2.53 -3.12 17.69
N GLU A 208 1.60 -3.37 16.77
CA GLU A 208 1.60 -4.58 15.94
C GLU A 208 2.84 -4.67 15.04
N ILE A 209 3.29 -3.55 14.45
CA ILE A 209 4.53 -3.49 13.66
C ILE A 209 5.74 -3.82 14.53
N LYS A 210 5.82 -3.28 15.75
CA LYS A 210 6.92 -3.58 16.69
C LYS A 210 6.91 -5.04 17.15
N THR A 211 5.72 -5.59 17.41
CA THR A 211 5.55 -7.00 17.81
C THR A 211 5.95 -7.95 16.67
N ASN A 212 5.60 -7.61 15.42
CA ASN A 212 5.89 -8.43 14.24
C ASN A 212 7.08 -7.87 13.42
N ALA A 213 8.01 -7.16 14.06
CA ALA A 213 9.07 -6.43 13.39
C ALA A 213 9.95 -7.32 12.49
N GLY A 214 10.13 -8.59 12.86
CA GLY A 214 10.88 -9.55 12.04
C GLY A 214 10.24 -9.81 10.68
N VAL A 215 8.91 -10.02 10.63
CA VAL A 215 8.18 -10.28 9.38
C VAL A 215 8.12 -9.03 8.53
N VAL A 216 7.72 -7.90 9.13
CA VAL A 216 7.61 -6.62 8.43
C VAL A 216 8.97 -6.17 7.89
N GLY A 217 10.02 -6.26 8.71
CA GLY A 217 11.39 -5.95 8.31
C GLY A 217 11.91 -6.88 7.22
N GLY A 218 11.58 -8.17 7.27
CA GLY A 218 11.94 -9.14 6.24
C GLY A 218 11.31 -8.84 4.88
N VAL A 219 10.02 -8.50 4.85
CA VAL A 219 9.33 -8.08 3.61
C VAL A 219 9.96 -6.81 3.04
N ALA A 220 10.16 -5.78 3.88
CA ALA A 220 10.77 -4.53 3.45
C ALA A 220 12.20 -4.71 2.92
N ALA A 221 13.02 -5.51 3.59
CA ALA A 221 14.38 -5.83 3.14
C ALA A 221 14.38 -6.61 1.80
N GLY A 222 13.41 -7.51 1.60
CA GLY A 222 13.25 -8.24 0.35
C GLY A 222 12.91 -7.32 -0.83
N ILE A 223 11.98 -6.37 -0.63
CA ILE A 223 11.61 -5.38 -1.64
C ILE A 223 12.84 -4.52 -1.98
N ALA A 224 13.50 -3.94 -0.99
CA ALA A 224 14.72 -3.16 -1.17
C ALA A 224 15.83 -3.92 -1.93
N ALA A 225 16.02 -5.21 -1.61
CA ALA A 225 17.00 -6.05 -2.32
C ALA A 225 16.63 -6.25 -3.79
N LEU A 226 15.35 -6.47 -4.11
CA LEU A 226 14.88 -6.60 -5.49
C LEU A 226 15.06 -5.31 -6.27
N GLU A 227 14.77 -4.16 -5.67
CA GLU A 227 14.98 -2.85 -6.29
C GLU A 227 16.46 -2.60 -6.61
N ILE A 228 17.35 -2.82 -5.63
CA ILE A 228 18.81 -2.68 -5.81
C ILE A 228 19.32 -3.63 -6.90
N ALA A 229 18.86 -4.89 -6.91
CA ALA A 229 19.23 -5.84 -7.94
C ALA A 229 18.77 -5.38 -9.33
N SER A 230 17.54 -4.89 -9.45
CA SER A 230 16.98 -4.40 -10.71
C SER A 230 17.72 -3.17 -11.24
N MET A 231 18.06 -2.23 -10.35
CA MET A 231 18.86 -1.05 -10.66
C MET A 231 20.28 -1.44 -11.11
N SER A 232 20.89 -2.40 -10.43
CA SER A 232 22.23 -2.91 -10.76
C SER A 232 22.26 -3.56 -12.14
N VAL A 233 21.24 -4.37 -12.45
CA VAL A 233 21.10 -5.02 -13.77
C VAL A 233 20.82 -3.99 -14.86
N SER A 234 19.96 -3.01 -14.59
CA SER A 234 19.68 -1.90 -15.51
C SER A 234 20.97 -1.13 -15.85
N MET A 235 21.75 -0.75 -14.85
CA MET A 235 23.01 -0.04 -15.04
C MET A 235 24.06 -0.90 -15.76
N TYR A 236 24.15 -2.19 -15.44
CA TYR A 236 25.03 -3.12 -16.14
C TYR A 236 24.72 -3.19 -17.63
N LEU A 237 23.44 -3.35 -17.99
CA LEU A 237 23.00 -3.37 -19.38
C LEU A 237 23.27 -2.02 -20.06
N TYR A 238 23.03 -0.89 -19.37
CA TYR A 238 23.31 0.45 -19.91
C TYR A 238 24.78 0.61 -20.30
N CYS A 239 25.71 0.30 -19.37
CA CYS A 239 27.14 0.38 -19.61
C CYS A 239 27.61 -0.56 -20.74
N ARG A 240 26.99 -1.74 -20.86
CA ARG A 240 27.30 -2.68 -21.95
C ARG A 240 26.82 -2.19 -23.31
N LEU A 241 25.68 -1.53 -23.36
CA LEU A 241 25.17 -0.89 -24.59
C LEU A 241 25.99 0.35 -24.97
N ASP A 242 26.72 0.94 -24.04
CA ASP A 242 27.66 2.05 -24.31
C ASP A 242 28.98 1.59 -24.93
N GLN A 243 29.35 0.33 -24.71
CA GLN A 243 30.56 -0.28 -25.26
C GLN A 243 30.35 -0.91 -26.65
N LYS A 244 29.11 -0.99 -27.14
CA LYS A 244 28.78 -1.43 -28.50
C LYS A 244 28.81 -0.25 -29.46
#